data_AF-A0A1I1X721-F1
#
_entry.id   AF-A0A1I1X721-F1
#
_cell.length_a   1.000
_cell.length_b   1.000
_cell.length_c   1.000
_cell.angle_alpha   90.00
_cell.angle_beta   90.00
_cell.angle_gamma   90.00
#
_symmetry.space_group_name_H-M   'P 1'
#
loop_
_entity.id
_entity.type
_entity.pdbx_description
1 polymer ?
#
loop_
_entity_poly.entity_id
_entity_poly.type
_entity_poly.pdbx_seq_one_letter_code
_entity_poly.pdbx_strand_id
1 'polypeptide(L)'
;MIVTRVKGRYIFISLVVLMILSTYINLTWAGNTLPEYSEFIVTHKTSLFIILVVFQLFTLLVVLLLEMLILFFIVRIALKKETYIRNFLKPVLIGTLVANVLNVTVAFFYLSSVQDVNSIYQLVLSSPVNYALKPLIICYLLFKQDLISKNILDWIIVGGIYVIVLYIPNFILITFL
;
A
#
# COMPACT_ATOMS: atom_id res chain seq x y z
N MET A 1 -11.65 -20.17 0.75
CA MET A 1 -11.10 -21.27 -0.10
C MET A 1 -10.46 -20.78 -1.41
N ILE A 2 -10.87 -19.64 -2.00
CA ILE A 2 -10.30 -19.13 -3.27
C ILE A 2 -8.89 -18.53 -3.11
N VAL A 3 -8.64 -17.88 -1.97
CA VAL A 3 -7.37 -17.19 -1.66
C VAL A 3 -6.16 -18.12 -1.73
N THR A 4 -6.28 -19.40 -1.36
CA THR A 4 -5.15 -20.35 -1.36
C THR A 4 -4.69 -20.77 -2.75
N ARG A 5 -5.53 -20.66 -3.79
CA ARG A 5 -5.22 -21.14 -5.16
C ARG A 5 -4.46 -20.13 -6.03
N VAL A 6 -4.56 -18.83 -5.77
CA VAL A 6 -3.85 -17.82 -6.58
C VAL A 6 -2.35 -17.89 -6.28
N LYS A 7 -1.54 -18.14 -7.32
CA LYS A 7 -0.07 -18.14 -7.22
C LYS A 7 0.41 -16.71 -7.01
N GLY A 8 1.36 -16.50 -6.08
CA GLY A 8 1.90 -15.19 -5.74
C GLY A 8 2.39 -14.37 -6.94
N ARG A 9 2.91 -15.04 -7.98
CA ARG A 9 3.32 -14.41 -9.25
C ARG A 9 2.20 -13.61 -9.92
N TYR A 10 0.96 -14.12 -9.91
CA TYR A 10 -0.16 -13.43 -10.57
C TYR A 10 -0.61 -12.20 -9.77
N ILE A 11 -0.51 -12.26 -8.44
CA ILE A 11 -0.79 -11.14 -7.54
C ILE A 11 0.23 -10.04 -7.77
N PHE A 12 1.51 -10.41 -7.87
CA PHE A 12 2.60 -9.48 -8.17
C PHE A 12 2.45 -8.85 -9.56
N ILE A 13 2.16 -9.63 -10.60
CA ILE A 13 1.89 -9.08 -11.94
C ILE A 13 0.72 -8.09 -11.91
N SER A 14 -0.36 -8.41 -11.17
CA SER A 14 -1.52 -7.51 -11.03
C SER A 14 -1.15 -6.20 -10.34
N LEU A 15 -0.29 -6.26 -9.31
CA LEU A 15 0.27 -5.07 -8.66
C LEU A 15 1.07 -4.22 -9.63
N VAL A 16 1.96 -4.82 -10.42
CA VAL A 16 2.76 -4.10 -11.43
C VAL A 16 1.85 -3.40 -12.45
N VAL A 17 0.83 -4.08 -12.97
CA VAL A 17 -0.13 -3.48 -13.92
C VAL A 17 -0.89 -2.31 -13.29
N LEU A 18 -1.38 -2.48 -12.06
CA LEU A 18 -2.08 -1.40 -11.33
C LEU A 18 -1.17 -0.19 -11.07
N MET A 19 0.12 -0.40 -10.81
CA MET A 19 1.08 0.67 -10.61
C MET A 19 1.37 1.45 -11.90
N ILE A 20 1.52 0.75 -13.02
CA ILE A 20 1.67 1.37 -14.34
C ILE A 20 0.46 2.25 -14.65
N LEU A 21 -0.76 1.73 -14.42
CA LEU A 21 -2.00 2.50 -14.58
C LEU A 21 -2.06 3.70 -13.64
N SER A 22 -1.75 3.51 -12.36
CA SER A 22 -1.73 4.58 -11.35
C SER A 22 -0.72 5.68 -11.72
N THR A 23 0.47 5.32 -12.19
CA THR A 23 1.50 6.28 -12.61
C THR A 23 1.03 7.10 -13.80
N TYR A 24 0.36 6.47 -14.75
CA TYR A 24 -0.17 7.15 -15.93
C TYR A 24 -1.23 8.20 -15.56
N ILE A 25 -2.16 7.83 -14.68
CA ILE A 25 -3.22 8.72 -14.18
C ILE A 25 -2.58 9.91 -13.45
N ASN A 26 -1.66 9.65 -12.53
CA ASN A 26 -1.01 10.69 -11.72
C ASN A 26 -0.14 11.64 -12.57
N LEU A 27 0.58 11.14 -13.58
CA LEU A 27 1.38 11.99 -14.47
C LEU A 27 0.50 12.90 -15.32
N THR A 28 -0.64 12.39 -15.78
CA THR A 28 -1.62 13.17 -16.55
C THR A 28 -2.25 14.26 -15.68
N TRP A 29 -2.60 13.93 -14.44
CA TRP A 29 -3.13 14.89 -13.47
C TRP A 29 -2.09 15.95 -13.05
N ALA A 30 -0.82 15.57 -12.85
CA ALA A 30 0.25 16.48 -12.47
C ALA A 30 0.47 17.56 -13.55
N GLY A 31 0.39 17.20 -14.83
CA GLY A 31 0.48 18.17 -15.93
C GLY A 31 -0.65 19.21 -15.94
N ASN A 32 -1.82 18.87 -15.39
CA ASN A 32 -2.97 19.77 -15.31
C ASN A 32 -2.93 20.68 -14.06
N THR A 33 -2.33 20.20 -12.97
CA THR A 33 -2.37 20.89 -11.67
C THR A 33 -1.12 21.75 -11.40
N LEU A 34 -0.02 21.45 -12.08
CA LEU A 34 1.23 22.20 -12.01
C LEU A 34 1.52 22.84 -13.37
N PRO A 35 0.77 23.89 -13.76
CA PRO A 35 0.85 24.47 -15.10
C PRO A 35 2.25 25.03 -15.41
N GLU A 36 2.98 25.50 -14.40
CA GLU A 36 4.36 25.99 -14.50
C GLU A 36 5.35 24.92 -15.00
N TYR A 37 5.04 23.64 -14.77
CA TYR A 37 5.86 22.50 -15.20
C TYR A 37 5.24 21.71 -16.37
N SER A 38 4.11 22.18 -16.91
CA SER A 38 3.34 21.45 -17.94
C SER A 38 4.14 21.20 -19.21
N GLU A 39 4.86 22.20 -19.72
CA GLU A 39 5.67 22.08 -20.93
C GLU A 39 6.82 21.06 -20.76
N PHE A 40 7.46 21.05 -19.60
CA PHE A 40 8.47 20.06 -19.25
C PHE A 40 7.88 18.64 -19.17
N ILE A 41 6.72 18.48 -18.52
CA ILE A 41 6.02 17.20 -18.37
C ILE A 41 5.56 16.66 -19.72
N VAL A 42 5.03 17.50 -20.61
CA VAL A 42 4.61 17.09 -21.96
C VAL A 42 5.81 16.67 -22.80
N THR A 43 6.89 17.47 -22.78
CA THR A 43 8.10 17.21 -23.58
C THR A 43 8.82 15.93 -23.15
N HIS A 44 8.90 15.66 -21.84
CA HIS A 44 9.62 14.52 -21.27
C HIS A 44 8.70 13.40 -20.78
N LYS A 45 7.44 13.37 -21.23
CA LYS A 45 6.39 12.49 -20.70
C LYS A 45 6.81 11.04 -20.59
N THR A 46 7.42 10.48 -21.64
CA THR A 46 7.85 9.08 -21.68
C THR A 46 8.98 8.80 -20.69
N SER A 47 9.99 9.68 -20.63
CA SER A 47 11.13 9.53 -19.72
C SER A 47 10.68 9.64 -18.26
N LEU A 48 9.86 10.64 -17.94
CA LEU A 48 9.29 10.82 -16.61
C LEU A 48 8.42 9.64 -16.21
N PHE A 49 7.59 9.13 -17.12
CA PHE A 49 6.77 7.95 -16.88
C PHE A 49 7.62 6.72 -16.51
N ILE A 50 8.66 6.43 -17.29
CA ILE A 50 9.56 5.29 -17.02
C ILE A 50 10.24 5.45 -15.66
N ILE A 51 10.80 6.64 -15.37
CA ILE A 51 11.47 6.91 -14.09
C ILE A 51 10.51 6.72 -12.92
N LEU A 52 9.30 7.27 -13.01
CA LEU A 52 8.28 7.15 -11.96
C LEU A 52 7.86 5.69 -11.76
N VAL A 53 7.65 4.91 -12.82
CA VAL A 53 7.32 3.49 -12.70
C VAL A 53 8.46 2.71 -12.02
N VAL A 54 9.71 2.94 -12.42
CA VAL A 54 10.88 2.28 -11.81
C VAL A 54 10.99 2.63 -10.33
N PHE A 55 10.86 3.91 -9.99
CA PHE A 55 10.93 4.39 -8.60
C PHE A 55 9.81 3.77 -7.76
N GLN A 56 8.57 3.79 -8.27
CA GLN A 56 7.46 3.19 -7.54
C GLN A 56 7.65 1.67 -7.37
N LEU A 57 8.13 0.94 -8.39
CA LEU A 57 8.41 -0.49 -8.26
C LEU A 57 9.45 -0.79 -7.18
N PHE A 58 10.50 0.02 -7.11
CA PHE A 58 11.49 -0.07 -6.04
C PHE A 58 10.85 0.18 -4.67
N THR A 59 10.06 1.24 -4.53
CA THR A 59 9.31 1.53 -3.30
C THR A 59 8.39 0.38 -2.91
N LEU A 60 7.66 -0.21 -3.85
CA LEU A 60 6.78 -1.36 -3.60
C LEU A 60 7.58 -2.53 -3.02
N LEU A 61 8.72 -2.89 -3.63
CA LEU A 61 9.54 -4.00 -3.15
C LEU A 61 10.05 -3.77 -1.72
N VAL A 62 10.52 -2.54 -1.43
CA VAL A 62 10.97 -2.15 -0.09
C VAL A 62 9.82 -2.24 0.91
N VAL A 63 8.64 -1.70 0.59
CA VAL A 63 7.46 -1.72 1.46
C VAL A 63 7.01 -3.16 1.72
N LEU A 64 6.90 -4.00 0.69
CA LEU A 64 6.51 -5.40 0.86
C LEU A 64 7.50 -6.16 1.78
N LEU A 65 8.80 -5.93 1.59
CA LEU A 65 9.83 -6.54 2.43
C LEU A 65 9.70 -6.09 3.90
N LEU A 66 9.55 -4.78 4.11
CA LEU A 66 9.39 -4.18 5.43
C LEU A 66 8.13 -4.72 6.13
N GLU A 67 7.00 -4.78 5.44
CA GLU A 67 5.74 -5.30 5.98
C GLU A 67 5.84 -6.76 6.39
N MET A 68 6.48 -7.60 5.56
CA MET A 68 6.72 -9.00 5.89
C MET A 68 7.60 -9.15 7.13
N LEU A 69 8.67 -8.36 7.24
CA LEU A 69 9.57 -8.39 8.38
C LEU A 69 8.85 -7.97 9.67
N ILE A 70 8.09 -6.87 9.63
CA ILE A 70 7.34 -6.37 10.78
C ILE A 70 6.33 -7.41 11.24
N LEU A 71 5.50 -7.95 10.34
CA LEU A 71 4.51 -8.97 10.71
C LEU A 71 5.16 -10.23 11.27
N PHE A 72 6.29 -10.65 10.70
CA PHE A 72 7.07 -11.76 11.22
C PHE A 72 7.55 -11.49 12.66
N PHE A 73 8.12 -10.32 12.93
CA PHE A 73 8.56 -9.96 14.28
C PHE A 73 7.41 -9.84 15.27
N ILE A 74 6.28 -9.24 14.87
CA ILE A 74 5.09 -9.14 15.71
C ILE A 74 4.60 -10.54 16.10
N VAL A 75 4.38 -11.43 15.13
CA VAL A 75 3.84 -12.77 15.42
C VAL A 75 4.84 -13.64 16.19
N ARG A 76 6.13 -13.53 15.87
CA ARG A 76 7.17 -14.34 16.54
C ARG A 76 7.50 -13.84 17.95
N ILE A 77 7.61 -12.53 18.15
CA ILE A 77 8.03 -11.94 19.43
C ILE A 77 6.81 -11.65 20.30
N ALA A 78 5.83 -10.89 19.80
CA ALA A 78 4.69 -10.45 20.61
C ALA A 78 3.71 -11.59 20.89
N LEU A 79 3.44 -12.46 19.89
CA LEU A 79 2.55 -13.62 20.06
C LEU A 79 3.28 -14.92 20.38
N LYS A 80 4.63 -14.92 20.42
CA LYS A 80 5.48 -16.09 20.73
C LYS A 80 5.18 -17.33 19.86
N LYS A 81 4.81 -17.12 18.59
CA LYS A 81 4.49 -18.22 17.65
C LYS A 81 5.66 -18.55 16.74
N GLU A 82 5.95 -19.84 16.59
CA GLU A 82 6.93 -20.33 15.62
C GLU A 82 6.37 -20.24 14.20
N THR A 83 6.94 -19.33 13.41
CA THR A 83 6.52 -19.07 12.03
C THR A 83 7.73 -18.76 11.16
N TYR A 84 7.56 -18.86 9.84
CA TYR A 84 8.59 -18.53 8.86
C TYR A 84 8.18 -17.28 8.05
N ILE A 85 9.15 -16.45 7.67
CA ILE A 85 8.90 -15.20 6.93
C ILE A 85 8.09 -15.41 5.64
N ARG A 86 8.29 -16.54 4.97
CA ARG A 86 7.56 -16.93 3.75
C ARG A 86 6.04 -17.00 3.95
N ASN A 87 5.58 -17.28 5.17
CA ASN A 87 4.15 -17.38 5.48
C ASN A 87 3.44 -16.01 5.36
N PHE A 88 4.19 -14.92 5.49
CA PHE A 88 3.66 -13.55 5.45
C PHE A 88 3.60 -12.96 4.04
N LEU A 89 4.31 -13.55 3.07
CA LEU A 89 4.37 -13.05 1.69
C LEU A 89 2.97 -12.94 1.06
N LYS A 90 2.16 -13.99 1.19
CA LYS A 90 0.84 -14.04 0.56
C LYS A 90 -0.18 -13.11 1.22
N PRO A 91 -0.31 -13.07 2.57
CA PRO A 91 -1.11 -12.05 3.26
C PRO A 91 -0.75 -10.63 2.84
N VAL A 92 0.55 -10.30 2.83
CA VAL A 92 1.05 -8.96 2.49
C VAL A 92 0.74 -8.61 1.02
N LEU A 93 1.04 -9.49 0.07
CA LEU A 93 0.75 -9.25 -1.35
C LEU A 93 -0.75 -9.02 -1.61
N ILE A 94 -1.63 -9.79 -0.96
CA ILE A 94 -3.08 -9.65 -1.15
C ILE A 94 -3.60 -8.38 -0.47
N GLY A 95 -3.17 -8.11 0.77
CA GLY A 95 -3.52 -6.88 1.48
C GLY A 95 -3.12 -5.65 0.67
N THR A 96 -1.90 -5.64 0.13
CA THR A 96 -1.40 -4.56 -0.74
C THR A 96 -2.15 -4.47 -2.07
N LEU A 97 -2.53 -5.59 -2.68
CA LEU A 97 -3.34 -5.58 -3.90
C LEU A 97 -4.71 -4.94 -3.64
N VAL A 98 -5.41 -5.37 -2.60
CA VAL A 98 -6.75 -4.83 -2.26
C VAL A 98 -6.65 -3.35 -1.92
N ALA A 99 -5.65 -2.95 -1.11
CA ALA A 99 -5.43 -1.55 -0.79
C ALA A 99 -5.14 -0.70 -2.04
N ASN A 100 -4.31 -1.19 -2.96
CA ASN A 100 -4.02 -0.47 -4.21
C ASN A 100 -5.26 -0.35 -5.12
N VAL A 101 -6.09 -1.40 -5.23
CA VAL A 101 -7.35 -1.32 -5.98
C VAL A 101 -8.27 -0.25 -5.39
N LEU A 102 -8.42 -0.23 -4.06
CA LEU A 102 -9.23 0.78 -3.37
C LEU A 102 -8.65 2.19 -3.57
N ASN A 103 -7.34 2.36 -3.39
CA ASN A 103 -6.68 3.66 -3.57
C ASN A 103 -6.78 4.17 -5.01
N VAL A 104 -6.62 3.31 -6.02
CA VAL A 104 -6.82 3.69 -7.44
C VAL A 104 -8.27 4.07 -7.70
N THR A 105 -9.23 3.35 -7.10
CA THR A 105 -10.66 3.65 -7.24
C THR A 105 -10.98 5.02 -6.64
N VAL A 106 -10.52 5.28 -5.40
CA VAL A 106 -10.69 6.59 -4.74
C VAL A 106 -10.00 7.69 -5.56
N ALA A 107 -8.77 7.46 -6.00
CA ALA A 107 -8.04 8.40 -6.84
C ALA A 107 -8.80 8.73 -8.13
N PHE A 108 -9.37 7.72 -8.80
CA PHE A 108 -10.13 7.92 -10.03
C PHE A 108 -11.40 8.78 -9.82
N PHE A 109 -12.12 8.59 -8.71
CA PHE A 109 -13.33 9.35 -8.43
C PHE A 109 -13.07 10.74 -7.84
N TYR A 110 -12.00 10.91 -7.06
CA TYR A 110 -11.76 12.14 -6.31
C TYR A 110 -10.67 13.04 -6.92
N LEU A 111 -9.64 12.52 -7.58
CA LEU A 111 -8.61 13.37 -8.20
C LEU A 111 -9.17 14.24 -9.34
N SER A 112 -10.24 13.78 -10.00
CA SER A 112 -10.95 14.58 -11.01
C SER A 112 -11.61 15.84 -10.42
N SER A 113 -11.85 15.89 -9.11
CA SER A 113 -12.47 17.01 -8.40
C SER A 113 -11.48 17.87 -7.60
N VAL A 114 -10.20 17.50 -7.55
CA VAL A 114 -9.19 18.18 -6.74
C VAL A 114 -8.23 18.98 -7.62
N GLN A 115 -8.17 20.29 -7.37
CA GLN A 115 -7.34 21.25 -8.12
C GLN A 115 -6.12 21.75 -7.34
N ASP A 116 -5.99 21.39 -6.06
CA ASP A 116 -4.93 21.88 -5.19
C ASP A 116 -4.19 20.73 -4.49
N VAL A 117 -2.88 20.92 -4.28
CA VAL A 117 -1.99 19.91 -3.70
C VAL A 117 -2.37 19.62 -2.23
N ASN A 118 -2.88 20.62 -1.51
CA ASN A 118 -3.28 20.47 -0.11
C ASN A 118 -4.46 19.52 0.08
N SER A 119 -5.46 19.60 -0.79
CA SER A 119 -6.58 18.65 -0.81
C SER A 119 -6.12 17.21 -1.10
N ILE A 120 -5.06 17.01 -1.89
CA ILE A 120 -4.47 15.68 -2.08
C ILE A 120 -3.79 15.19 -0.81
N TYR A 121 -3.02 16.04 -0.13
CA TYR A 121 -2.41 15.67 1.14
C TYR A 121 -3.48 15.23 2.14
N GLN A 122 -4.57 15.99 2.26
CA GLN A 122 -5.67 15.62 3.14
C GLN A 122 -6.35 14.32 2.72
N LEU A 123 -6.54 14.08 1.42
CA LEU A 123 -7.15 12.86 0.91
C LEU A 123 -6.27 11.62 1.14
N VAL A 124 -4.95 11.76 1.00
CA VAL A 124 -3.98 10.69 1.29
C VAL A 124 -3.91 10.39 2.79
N LEU A 125 -3.86 11.42 3.65
CA LEU A 125 -3.80 11.28 5.10
C LEU A 125 -5.10 10.71 5.70
N SER A 126 -6.25 11.14 5.17
CA SER A 126 -7.55 10.71 5.68
C SER A 126 -8.00 9.35 5.16
N SER A 127 -7.31 8.76 4.16
CA SER A 127 -7.73 7.51 3.52
C SER A 127 -7.72 6.32 4.49
N PRO A 128 -8.90 5.80 4.90
CA PRO A 128 -9.01 4.66 5.83
C PRO A 128 -8.50 3.34 5.23
N VAL A 129 -8.25 3.33 3.92
CA VAL A 129 -7.73 2.18 3.20
C VAL A 129 -6.42 1.69 3.82
N ASN A 130 -5.54 2.63 4.15
CA ASN A 130 -4.17 2.34 4.55
C ASN A 130 -4.06 2.07 6.05
N TYR A 131 -4.73 2.84 6.92
CA TYR A 131 -4.61 2.70 8.38
C TYR A 131 -5.68 1.80 9.04
N ALA A 132 -6.79 1.49 8.37
CA ALA A 132 -7.85 0.66 8.94
C ALA A 132 -8.11 -0.61 8.10
N LEU A 133 -8.43 -0.46 6.81
CA LEU A 133 -8.85 -1.59 5.98
C LEU A 133 -7.70 -2.57 5.71
N LYS A 134 -6.52 -2.09 5.31
CA LYS A 134 -5.37 -2.96 5.02
C LYS A 134 -4.93 -3.77 6.26
N PRO A 135 -4.74 -3.18 7.45
CA PRO A 135 -4.47 -3.94 8.67
C PRO A 135 -5.52 -5.01 8.96
N LEU A 136 -6.81 -4.68 8.83
CA LEU A 136 -7.90 -5.65 9.03
C LEU A 136 -7.85 -6.81 8.03
N ILE A 137 -7.61 -6.53 6.75
CA ILE A 137 -7.46 -7.55 5.72
C ILE A 137 -6.27 -8.46 6.03
N ILE A 138 -5.13 -7.88 6.44
CA ILE A 138 -3.94 -8.64 6.82
C ILE A 138 -4.24 -9.51 8.03
N CYS A 139 -4.81 -8.98 9.11
CA CYS A 139 -5.20 -9.76 10.29
C CYS A 139 -6.15 -10.91 9.92
N TYR A 140 -7.16 -10.64 9.09
CA TYR A 140 -8.07 -11.68 8.60
C TYR A 140 -7.33 -12.79 7.82
N LEU A 141 -6.40 -12.42 6.94
CA LEU A 141 -5.61 -13.37 6.16
C LEU A 141 -4.65 -14.19 7.03
N LEU A 142 -4.03 -13.57 8.04
CA LEU A 142 -3.19 -14.25 9.02
C LEU A 142 -4.01 -15.23 9.86
N PHE A 143 -5.22 -14.85 10.28
CA PHE A 143 -6.14 -15.73 10.99
C PHE A 143 -6.54 -16.93 10.11
N LYS A 144 -6.85 -16.71 8.83
CA LYS A 144 -7.18 -17.79 7.89
C LYS A 144 -6.02 -18.73 7.57
N GLN A 145 -4.79 -18.35 7.89
CA GLN A 145 -3.59 -19.18 7.75
C GLN A 145 -3.13 -19.75 9.09
N ASP A 146 -3.95 -19.65 10.14
CA ASP A 146 -3.66 -20.10 11.51
C ASP A 146 -2.41 -19.45 12.14
N LEU A 147 -1.93 -18.34 11.55
CA LEU A 147 -0.77 -17.58 12.05
C LEU A 147 -1.13 -16.76 13.29
N ILE A 148 -2.38 -16.31 13.43
CA ILE A 148 -2.90 -15.61 14.62
C ILE A 148 -4.19 -16.30 15.10
N SER A 149 -4.52 -16.20 16.39
CA SER A 149 -5.74 -16.85 16.90
C SER A 149 -7.01 -16.03 16.60
N LYS A 150 -8.17 -16.58 16.99
CA LYS A 150 -9.46 -15.84 16.96
C LYS A 150 -9.57 -14.81 18.09
N ASN A 151 -8.64 -14.78 19.03
CA ASN A 151 -8.71 -13.88 20.18
C ASN A 151 -8.56 -12.43 19.70
N ILE A 152 -9.48 -11.57 20.14
CA ILE A 152 -9.48 -10.13 19.79
C ILE A 152 -8.17 -9.46 20.21
N LEU A 153 -7.56 -9.89 21.31
CA LEU A 153 -6.27 -9.37 21.77
C LEU A 153 -5.14 -9.60 20.75
N ASP A 154 -5.07 -10.77 20.11
CA ASP A 154 -4.07 -11.04 19.06
C ASP A 154 -4.25 -10.09 17.87
N TRP A 155 -5.50 -9.78 17.53
CA TRP A 155 -5.83 -8.88 16.43
C TRP A 155 -5.44 -7.44 16.75
N ILE A 156 -5.69 -7.00 17.99
CA ILE A 156 -5.29 -5.66 18.46
C ILE A 156 -3.77 -5.55 18.52
N ILE A 157 -3.07 -6.56 19.03
CA ILE A 157 -1.60 -6.56 19.09
C ILE A 157 -1.02 -6.50 17.68
N VAL A 158 -1.51 -7.35 16.77
CA VAL A 158 -0.95 -7.42 15.42
C VAL A 158 -1.32 -6.21 14.60
N GLY A 159 -2.60 -5.85 14.53
CA GLY A 159 -3.08 -4.70 13.79
C GLY A 159 -2.58 -3.39 14.36
N GLY A 160 -2.59 -3.24 15.69
CA GLY A 160 -2.13 -2.04 16.38
C GLY A 160 -0.63 -1.80 16.19
N ILE A 161 0.23 -2.80 16.44
CA ILE A 161 1.67 -2.64 16.23
C ILE A 161 1.97 -2.41 14.75
N TYR A 162 1.30 -3.11 13.84
CA TYR A 162 1.44 -2.90 12.40
C TYR A 162 1.11 -1.45 12.01
N VAL A 163 0.01 -0.88 12.54
CA VAL A 163 -0.36 0.51 12.30
C VAL A 163 0.66 1.49 12.88
N ILE A 164 1.07 1.27 14.13
CA ILE A 164 2.01 2.13 14.85
C ILE A 164 3.36 2.20 14.13
N VAL A 165 3.89 1.07 13.65
CA VAL A 165 5.22 1.03 13.03
C VAL A 165 5.21 1.58 11.60
N LEU A 166 4.16 1.29 10.82
CA LEU A 166 4.16 1.63 9.39
C LEU A 166 3.51 2.98 9.06
N TYR A 167 2.53 3.42 9.85
CA TYR A 167 1.69 4.57 9.47
C TYR A 167 1.91 5.80 10.36
N ILE A 168 2.20 5.64 11.65
CA ILE A 168 2.44 6.80 12.53
C ILE A 168 3.68 7.60 12.09
N PRO A 169 4.84 6.99 11.77
CA PRO A 169 6.00 7.75 11.30
C PRO A 169 5.69 8.54 10.03
N ASN A 170 4.87 7.95 9.14
CA ASN A 170 4.49 8.57 7.88
C ASN A 170 3.52 9.74 8.11
N PHE A 171 2.56 9.58 9.02
CA PHE A 171 1.66 10.66 9.44
C PHE A 171 2.44 11.83 10.05
N ILE A 172 3.40 11.55 10.92
CA ILE A 172 4.29 12.55 11.51
C ILE A 172 5.07 13.27 10.40
N LEU A 173 5.78 12.53 9.54
CA LEU A 173 6.57 13.10 8.45
C LEU A 173 5.75 14.03 7.56
N ILE A 174 4.56 13.62 7.15
CA ILE A 174 3.69 14.41 6.27
C ILE A 174 3.08 15.61 6.99
N THR A 175 2.84 15.55 8.31
CA THR A 175 2.27 16.67 9.07
C THR A 175 3.30 17.80 9.33
N PHE A 176 4.59 17.48 9.32
CA PHE A 176 5.68 18.44 9.56
C PHE A 176 6.35 18.97 8.27
N LEU A 177 5.91 18.51 7.09
CA LEU A 177 6.33 18.96 5.76
C LEU A 177 5.31 19.95 5.18
#